data_AF-A0A1V3RBX2-F1
#
_entry.id   AF-A0A1V3RBX2-F1
#
_cell.length_a   1.000
_cell.length_b   1.000
_cell.length_c   1.000
_cell.angle_alpha   90.00
_cell.angle_beta   90.00
_cell.angle_gamma   90.00
#
_symmetry.space_group_name_H-M   'P 1'
#
loop_
_entity.id
_entity.type
_entity.pdbx_description
1 polymer ?
#
loop_
_entity_poly.entity_id
_entity_poly.type
_entity_poly.pdbx_seq_one_letter_code
_entity_poly.pdbx_strand_id
1 'polypeptide(L)'
;MYQLISEQSIYQYFGDDDPGMIREMIQIILDTNIKDLKELGLFYKGGDFATIKRRCHKAKPSMSYIGAIKTRKTLEEIEANLENSASLNDSLQEQIRLIETELTEFVSAIN
;
A
#
# COMPACT_ATOMS: atom_id res chain seq x y z
N MET A 1 -0.74 6.09 17.61
CA MET A 1 -0.89 6.96 16.42
C MET A 1 -0.04 6.36 15.33
N TYR A 2 -0.64 6.01 14.20
CA TYR A 2 0.05 5.43 13.06
C TYR A 2 0.95 6.46 12.36
N GLN A 3 2.02 5.98 11.73
CA GLN A 3 3.01 6.80 11.05
C GLN A 3 2.67 6.98 9.57
N LEU A 4 2.11 5.96 8.91
CA LEU A 4 1.81 6.00 7.48
C LEU A 4 0.32 5.97 7.19
N ILE A 5 -0.47 5.17 7.91
CA ILE A 5 -1.91 5.10 7.69
C ILE A 5 -2.68 6.15 8.50
N SER A 6 -3.95 6.35 8.15
CA SER A 6 -4.88 7.26 8.84
C SER A 6 -6.21 6.57 9.09
N GLU A 7 -6.56 6.37 10.36
CA GLU A 7 -7.87 5.83 10.78
C GLU A 7 -9.01 6.67 10.21
N GLN A 8 -8.87 7.99 10.28
CA GLN A 8 -9.86 8.91 9.73
C GLN A 8 -10.11 8.66 8.24
N SER A 9 -9.04 8.42 7.46
CA SER A 9 -9.18 8.12 6.04
C SER A 9 -9.84 6.77 5.81
N ILE A 10 -9.46 5.76 6.58
CA ILE A 10 -10.06 4.42 6.51
C ILE A 10 -11.58 4.52 6.75
N TYR A 11 -12.00 5.16 7.83
CA TYR A 11 -13.43 5.35 8.14
C TYR A 11 -14.14 6.22 7.10
N GLN A 12 -13.49 7.27 6.57
CA GLN A 12 -14.08 8.10 5.52
C GLN A 12 -14.37 7.31 4.23
N TYR A 13 -13.54 6.32 3.90
CA TYR A 13 -13.70 5.53 2.68
C TYR A 13 -14.56 4.27 2.85
N PHE A 14 -14.50 3.62 4.02
CA PHE A 14 -15.20 2.35 4.26
C PHE A 14 -16.42 2.46 5.17
N GLY A 15 -16.68 3.62 5.76
CA GLY A 15 -17.68 3.79 6.82
C GLY A 15 -17.11 3.45 8.20
N ASP A 16 -17.78 3.91 9.26
CA ASP A 16 -17.46 3.62 10.66
C ASP A 16 -18.55 2.81 11.37
N ASP A 17 -19.60 2.41 10.64
CA ASP A 17 -20.79 1.72 11.14
C ASP A 17 -20.71 0.18 11.05
N ASP A 18 -19.85 -0.35 10.18
CA ASP A 18 -19.63 -1.80 10.03
C ASP A 18 -18.13 -2.18 10.14
N PRO A 19 -17.66 -2.53 11.36
CA PRO A 19 -16.29 -3.00 11.57
C PRO A 19 -15.95 -4.27 10.78
N GLY A 20 -16.94 -5.13 10.49
CA GLY A 20 -16.74 -6.35 9.72
C GLY A 20 -16.35 -6.04 8.28
N MET A 21 -17.07 -5.10 7.64
CA MET A 21 -16.75 -4.61 6.30
C MET A 21 -15.34 -4.00 6.25
N ILE A 22 -14.97 -3.18 7.23
CA ILE A 22 -13.64 -2.57 7.29
C ILE A 22 -12.54 -3.63 7.35
N ARG A 23 -12.72 -4.66 8.20
CA ARG A 23 -11.76 -5.79 8.29
C ARG A 23 -11.60 -6.50 6.95
N GLU A 24 -12.70 -6.81 6.26
CA GLU A 24 -12.67 -7.45 4.94
C GLU A 24 -11.93 -6.59 3.91
N MET A 25 -12.23 -5.29 3.85
CA MET A 25 -11.58 -4.36 2.92
C MET A 25 -10.07 -4.24 3.16
N ILE A 26 -9.65 -4.15 4.43
CA ILE A 26 -8.23 -4.12 4.78
C ILE A 26 -7.55 -5.45 4.45
N GLN A 27 -8.22 -6.58 4.71
CA GLN A 27 -7.68 -7.89 4.37
C GLN A 27 -7.46 -8.04 2.86
N ILE A 28 -8.39 -7.55 2.02
CA ILE A 28 -8.22 -7.50 0.57
C ILE A 28 -6.99 -6.66 0.18
N ILE A 29 -6.80 -5.50 0.79
CA ILE A 29 -5.63 -4.64 0.52
C ILE A 29 -4.32 -5.34 0.90
N LEU A 30 -4.29 -6.04 2.03
CA LEU A 30 -3.14 -6.83 2.50
C LEU A 30 -2.81 -7.98 1.52
N ASP A 31 -3.83 -8.75 1.14
CA ASP A 31 -3.66 -9.96 0.33
C ASP A 31 -3.40 -9.67 -1.16
N THR A 32 -3.75 -8.46 -1.61
CA THR A 32 -3.57 -8.04 -3.01
C THR A 32 -2.48 -6.98 -3.13
N ASN A 33 -2.79 -5.71 -2.85
CA ASN A 33 -1.92 -4.59 -3.13
C ASN A 33 -0.60 -4.66 -2.36
N ILE A 34 -0.65 -4.94 -1.07
CA ILE A 34 0.54 -5.03 -0.22
C ILE A 34 1.41 -6.21 -0.65
N LYS A 35 0.81 -7.39 -0.82
CA LYS A 35 1.50 -8.58 -1.33
C LYS A 35 2.15 -8.35 -2.69
N ASP A 36 1.42 -7.76 -3.64
CA ASP A 36 1.94 -7.46 -4.98
C ASP A 36 3.13 -6.50 -4.93
N LEU A 37 3.09 -5.49 -4.06
CA LEU A 37 4.17 -4.53 -3.94
C LEU A 37 5.44 -5.11 -3.29
N LYS A 38 5.32 -6.14 -2.44
CA LYS A 38 6.48 -6.85 -1.84
C LYS A 38 7.35 -7.56 -2.88
N GLU A 39 6.76 -7.95 -4.01
CA GLU A 39 7.46 -8.67 -5.08
C GLU A 39 8.14 -7.74 -6.10
N LEU A 40 7.99 -6.41 -5.99
CA LEU A 40 8.56 -5.47 -6.98
C LEU A 40 10.05 -5.66 -7.20
N GLY A 41 10.81 -6.00 -6.15
CA GLY A 41 12.25 -6.27 -6.26
C GLY A 41 12.60 -7.41 -7.22
N LEU A 42 11.72 -8.39 -7.41
CA LEU A 42 11.91 -9.48 -8.38
C LEU A 42 11.78 -8.96 -9.82
N PHE A 43 10.79 -8.10 -10.07
CA PHE A 43 10.57 -7.52 -11.40
C PHE A 43 11.66 -6.52 -11.78
N TYR A 44 12.21 -5.77 -10.82
CA TYR A 44 13.36 -4.90 -11.08
C TYR A 44 14.57 -5.72 -11.54
N LYS A 45 14.87 -6.85 -10.87
CA LYS A 45 15.96 -7.75 -11.26
C LYS A 45 15.75 -8.38 -12.64
N GLY A 46 14.49 -8.66 -12.99
CA GLY A 46 14.11 -9.23 -14.29
C GLY A 46 13.90 -8.20 -15.40
N GLY A 47 13.99 -6.90 -15.12
CA GLY A 47 13.70 -5.83 -16.09
C GLY A 47 12.22 -5.75 -16.52
N ASP A 48 11.29 -6.34 -15.77
CA ASP A 48 9.86 -6.33 -16.09
C ASP A 48 9.18 -5.04 -15.58
N PHE A 49 9.54 -3.93 -16.21
CA PHE A 49 9.00 -2.61 -15.88
C PHE A 49 7.50 -2.48 -16.18
N ALA A 50 6.97 -3.27 -17.12
CA ALA A 50 5.53 -3.28 -17.41
C ALA A 50 4.72 -3.81 -16.22
N THR A 51 5.19 -4.89 -15.59
CA THR A 51 4.55 -5.42 -14.38
C THR A 51 4.69 -4.46 -13.20
N ILE A 52 5.86 -3.84 -13.00
CA ILE A 52 6.07 -2.82 -11.95
C ILE A 52 5.05 -1.69 -12.10
N LYS A 53 4.97 -1.09 -13.29
CA LYS A 53 4.04 0.01 -13.59
C LYS A 53 2.60 -0.37 -13.24
N ARG A 54 2.16 -1.56 -13.66
CA ARG A 54 0.80 -2.05 -13.42
C ARG A 54 0.51 -2.23 -11.94
N ARG A 55 1.46 -2.77 -11.16
CA ARG A 55 1.29 -3.02 -9.72
C ARG A 55 1.25 -1.71 -8.93
N CYS A 56 2.15 -0.77 -9.22
CA CYS A 56 2.11 0.57 -8.65
C CYS A 56 0.78 1.27 -8.96
N HIS A 57 0.35 1.24 -10.23
CA HIS A 57 -0.88 1.89 -10.66
C HIS A 57 -2.11 1.38 -9.91
N LYS A 58 -2.22 0.05 -9.76
CA LYS A 58 -3.32 -0.61 -9.05
C LYS A 58 -3.31 -0.35 -7.55
N ALA A 59 -2.14 -0.17 -6.93
CA ALA A 59 -2.03 0.04 -5.49
C ALA A 59 -2.27 1.49 -5.03
N LYS A 60 -2.07 2.49 -5.91
CA LYS A 60 -2.26 3.92 -5.56
C LYS A 60 -3.64 4.26 -4.97
N PRO A 61 -4.78 3.78 -5.53
CA PRO A 61 -6.08 4.02 -4.92
C PRO A 61 -6.17 3.45 -3.50
N SER A 62 -5.74 2.20 -3.30
CA SER A 62 -5.73 1.54 -1.99
C SER A 62 -4.90 2.30 -0.95
N MET A 63 -3.75 2.86 -1.34
CA MET A 63 -2.96 3.71 -0.46
C MET A 63 -3.70 5.00 -0.08
N SER A 64 -4.53 5.57 -0.97
CA SER A 64 -5.38 6.71 -0.61
C SER A 64 -6.47 6.32 0.39
N TYR A 65 -7.08 5.14 0.22
CA TYR A 65 -8.16 4.67 1.10
C TYR A 65 -7.70 4.55 2.55
N ILE A 66 -6.48 4.04 2.75
CA ILE A 66 -5.90 3.87 4.09
C ILE A 66 -5.12 5.10 4.58
N GLY A 67 -5.11 6.20 3.83
CA GLY A 67 -4.38 7.43 4.19
C GLY A 67 -2.85 7.35 4.07
N ALA A 68 -2.32 6.31 3.41
CA ALA A 68 -0.89 6.13 3.13
C ALA A 68 -0.37 7.06 2.01
N ILE A 69 -0.54 8.37 2.20
CA ILE A 69 -0.25 9.39 1.18
C ILE A 69 1.23 9.42 0.78
N LYS A 70 2.14 9.21 1.73
CA LYS A 70 3.59 9.13 1.44
C LYS A 70 3.88 7.97 0.49
N THR A 71 3.35 6.79 0.79
CA THR A 71 3.51 5.59 -0.04
C THR A 71 2.90 5.76 -1.42
N ARG A 72 1.70 6.36 -1.50
CA ARG A 72 1.11 6.70 -2.78
C ARG A 72 2.04 7.57 -3.64
N LYS A 73 2.68 8.60 -3.07
CA LYS A 73 3.63 9.46 -3.81
C LYS A 73 4.85 8.67 -4.29
N THR A 74 5.40 7.79 -3.45
CA THR A 74 6.50 6.91 -3.86
C THR A 74 6.10 6.00 -5.03
N LEU A 75 4.86 5.47 -5.06
CA LEU A 75 4.35 4.71 -6.20
C LEU A 75 4.21 5.58 -7.47
N GLU A 76 3.76 6.83 -7.34
CA GLU A 76 3.68 7.78 -8.45
C GLU A 76 5.07 8.10 -9.04
N GLU A 77 6.07 8.30 -8.19
CA GLU A 77 7.46 8.56 -8.59
C GLU A 77 8.08 7.34 -9.30
N ILE A 78 7.82 6.13 -8.79
CA ILE A 78 8.25 4.88 -9.44
C ILE A 78 7.62 4.76 -10.84
N GLU A 79 6.31 4.99 -10.98
CA GLU A 79 5.63 4.93 -12.28
C GLU A 79 6.15 5.95 -13.28
N ALA A 80 6.58 7.12 -12.82
CA ALA A 80 7.11 8.19 -13.66
C ALA A 80 8.53 7.89 -14.17
N ASN A 81 9.32 7.08 -13.46
CA ASN A 81 10.73 6.83 -13.80
C ASN A 81 11.17 5.39 -13.52
N LEU A 82 10.46 4.42 -14.12
CA LEU A 82 10.59 2.98 -13.82
C LEU A 82 12.04 2.48 -13.87
N GLU A 83 12.78 2.75 -14.93
CA GLU A 83 14.13 2.22 -15.14
C GLU A 83 15.15 2.72 -14.10
N ASN A 84 14.94 3.90 -13.53
CA ASN A 84 15.86 4.53 -12.57
C ASN A 84 15.29 4.57 -11.14
N SER A 85 14.13 3.95 -10.90
CA SER A 85 13.42 4.00 -9.61
C SER A 85 13.74 2.86 -8.65
N ALA A 86 14.72 2.00 -8.98
CA ALA A 86 15.06 0.85 -8.14
C ALA A 86 15.43 1.25 -6.70
N SER A 87 16.09 2.40 -6.50
CA SER A 87 16.38 2.93 -5.15
C SER A 87 15.13 3.38 -4.40
N LEU A 88 14.10 3.87 -5.10
CA LEU A 88 12.82 4.21 -4.48
C LEU A 88 12.08 2.96 -4.00
N ASN A 89 12.31 1.82 -4.65
CA ASN A 89 11.75 0.55 -4.21
C ASN A 89 12.26 0.15 -2.82
N ASP A 90 13.52 0.44 -2.46
CA ASP A 90 14.03 0.13 -1.11
C ASP A 90 13.23 0.88 -0.04
N SER A 91 12.99 2.19 -0.24
CA SER A 91 12.15 2.98 0.67
C SER A 91 10.69 2.50 0.65
N LEU A 92 10.16 2.13 -0.52
CA LEU A 92 8.83 1.58 -0.64
C LEU A 92 8.69 0.29 0.17
N GLN A 93 9.68 -0.62 0.15
CA GLN A 93 9.64 -1.86 0.91
C GLN A 93 9.60 -1.61 2.43
N GLU A 94 10.30 -0.59 2.93
CA GLU A 94 10.21 -0.17 4.33
C GLU A 94 8.81 0.36 4.66
N GLN A 95 8.26 1.21 3.80
CA GLN A 95 6.92 1.76 3.97
C GLN A 95 5.85 0.66 3.96
N ILE A 96 5.98 -0.34 3.08
CA ILE A 96 5.07 -1.48 2.99
C ILE A 96 5.07 -2.30 4.27
N ARG A 97 6.26 -2.59 4.84
CA ARG A 97 6.36 -3.32 6.12
C ARG A 97 5.66 -2.57 7.25
N LEU A 98 5.83 -1.26 7.31
CA LEU A 98 5.20 -0.43 8.32
C LEU A 98 3.68 -0.38 8.13
N ILE A 99 3.18 -0.22 6.90
CA ILE A 99 1.74 -0.27 6.60
C ILE A 99 1.14 -1.62 6.97
N GLU A 100 1.80 -2.73 6.65
CA GLU A 100 1.34 -4.08 7.00
C GLU A 100 1.16 -4.24 8.52
N THR A 101 2.13 -3.77 9.30
CA THR A 101 2.05 -3.74 10.76
C THR A 101 0.90 -2.85 11.24
N GLU A 102 0.84 -1.60 10.78
CA GLU A 102 -0.17 -0.63 11.23
C GLU A 102 -1.61 -1.06 10.88
N LEU A 103 -1.83 -1.64 9.69
CA LEU A 103 -3.13 -2.17 9.30
C LEU A 103 -3.54 -3.38 10.14
N THR A 104 -2.58 -4.27 10.47
CA THR A 104 -2.84 -5.43 11.33
C THR A 104 -3.18 -4.99 12.75
N GLU A 105 -2.46 -3.99 13.28
CA GLU A 105 -2.75 -3.37 14.58
C GLU A 105 -4.14 -2.72 14.58
N PHE A 106 -4.47 -1.97 13.54
CA PHE A 106 -5.78 -1.34 13.39
C PHE A 106 -6.91 -2.36 13.35
N VAL A 107 -6.81 -3.39 12.51
CA VAL A 107 -7.81 -4.47 12.38
C VAL A 107 -8.04 -5.21 13.71
N SER A 108 -6.97 -5.37 14.51
CA SER A 108 -7.04 -6.01 15.82
C SER A 108 -7.67 -5.11 16.89
N ALA A 109 -7.64 -3.79 16.69
CA ALA A 109 -8.15 -2.80 17.64
C ALA A 109 -9.62 -2.43 17.39
N ILE A 110 -10.10 -2.52 16.15
CA ILE A 110 -11.52 -2.34 15.84
C ILE A 110 -12.30 -3.56 16.33
N ASN A 111 -13.40 -3.36 17.07
CA ASN A 111 -14.20 -4.44 17.67
C ASN A 111 -15.24 -4.98 16.70
#